data_AF-X1CN51-F1
#
_entry.id   AF-X1CN51-F1
#
_cell.length_a   1.000
_cell.length_b   1.000
_cell.length_c   1.000
_cell.angle_alpha   90.00
_cell.angle_beta   90.00
_cell.angle_gamma   90.00
#
_symmetry.space_group_name_H-M   'P 1'
#
loop_
_entity.id
_entity.type
_entity.pdbx_description
1 polymer ?
#
loop_
_entity_poly.entity_id
_entity_poly.type
_entity_poly.pdbx_seq_one_letter_code
_entity_poly.pdbx_strand_id
1 'polypeptide(L)'
;MSSNNRLTDRGLARAPQTGVYGPEREWLIEGHGVDPDIVVDNLPHATFKGKDAQLEAAIAFLKEEIRKHPVDVPEPPPYPDKSFDYKKK
;
A
#
# COMPACT_ATOMS: atom_id res chain seq x y z
N MET A 1 4.67 11.27 19.07
CA MET A 1 3.94 10.98 20.34
C MET A 1 4.77 11.45 21.52
N SER A 2 4.21 12.32 22.36
CA SER A 2 4.84 12.76 23.62
C SER A 2 4.34 11.87 24.78
N SER A 3 5.22 11.53 25.73
CA SER A 3 4.86 10.76 26.94
C SER A 3 4.92 11.63 28.21
N ASN A 4 4.68 12.94 28.07
CA ASN A 4 4.87 13.91 29.14
C ASN A 4 3.68 14.01 30.12
N ASN A 5 2.57 13.31 29.84
CA ASN A 5 1.33 13.37 30.63
C ASN A 5 1.26 12.23 31.67
N ARG A 6 2.26 12.14 32.56
CA ARG A 6 2.28 11.15 33.65
C ARG A 6 1.35 11.59 34.79
N LEU A 7 0.56 10.66 35.32
CA LEU A 7 -0.36 10.90 36.43
C LEU A 7 0.27 10.49 37.78
N THR A 8 -0.30 10.97 38.90
CA THR A 8 0.21 10.72 40.27
C THR A 8 0.17 9.24 40.66
N ASP A 9 -0.75 8.47 40.08
CA ASP A 9 -0.87 7.01 40.23
C ASP A 9 0.07 6.22 39.29
N ARG A 10 0.95 6.92 38.55
CA ARG A 10 1.87 6.40 37.52
C ARG A 10 1.20 5.97 36.20
N GLY A 11 -0.10 6.26 36.02
CA GLY A 11 -0.77 6.19 34.73
C GLY A 11 -0.15 7.15 33.70
N LEU A 12 -0.45 6.91 32.42
CA LEU A 12 0.02 7.76 31.32
C LEU A 12 -1.15 8.13 30.42
N ALA A 13 -1.58 9.38 30.50
CA ALA A 13 -2.64 9.90 29.63
C ALA A 13 -2.10 10.07 28.20
N ARG A 14 -2.81 9.53 27.21
CA ARG A 14 -2.49 9.71 25.80
C ARG A 14 -3.35 10.84 25.24
N ALA A 15 -2.69 11.91 24.81
CA ALA A 15 -3.30 13.02 24.11
C ALA A 15 -2.55 13.20 22.79
N PRO A 16 -3.17 12.92 21.64
CA PRO A 16 -2.60 13.29 20.35
C PRO A 16 -2.56 14.82 20.24
N GLN A 17 -1.38 15.37 19.94
CA GLN A 17 -1.13 16.82 19.90
C GLN A 17 -0.61 17.28 18.53
N THR A 18 -0.53 16.36 17.57
CA THR A 18 0.04 16.62 16.24
C THR A 18 -0.86 15.94 15.22
N GLY A 19 -1.76 16.73 14.63
CA GLY A 19 -2.56 16.32 13.47
C GLY A 19 -1.76 16.50 12.19
N VAL A 20 -2.07 15.68 11.18
CA VAL A 20 -1.49 15.81 9.84
C VAL A 20 -2.41 16.71 9.01
N TYR A 21 -1.88 17.80 8.48
CA TYR A 21 -2.59 18.72 7.60
C TYR A 21 -1.79 18.92 6.30
N GLY A 22 -2.48 19.18 5.19
CA GLY A 22 -1.84 19.40 3.90
C GLY A 22 -1.39 20.85 3.67
N PRO A 23 -0.75 21.15 2.52
CA PRO A 23 -0.26 22.49 2.20
C PRO A 23 -1.37 23.57 2.20
N GLU A 24 -2.61 23.17 1.95
CA GLU A 24 -3.84 23.96 2.03
C GLU A 24 -4.27 24.33 3.46
N ARG A 25 -3.58 23.81 4.49
CA ARG A 25 -3.89 23.98 5.93
C ARG A 25 -5.20 23.31 6.35
N GLU A 26 -5.60 22.25 5.66
CA GLU A 26 -6.74 21.41 6.01
C GLU A 26 -6.28 20.08 6.64
N TRP A 27 -7.04 19.55 7.58
CA TRP A 27 -6.76 18.26 8.19
C TRP A 27 -6.95 17.14 7.18
N LEU A 28 -5.93 16.30 6.97
CA LEU A 28 -5.98 15.29 5.91
C LEU A 28 -6.94 14.14 6.22
N ILE A 29 -7.01 13.71 7.48
CA ILE A 29 -7.77 12.50 7.88
C ILE A 29 -8.50 12.64 9.23
N GLU A 30 -8.32 13.74 9.96
CA GLU A 30 -8.79 13.87 11.33
C GLU A 30 -10.32 13.87 11.40
N GLY A 31 -10.90 12.82 12.01
CA GLY A 31 -12.36 12.66 12.15
C GLY A 31 -13.10 12.15 10.92
N HIS A 32 -12.41 11.91 9.79
CA HIS A 32 -13.02 11.46 8.53
C HIS A 32 -12.43 10.13 8.05
N GLY A 33 -11.09 10.04 8.00
CA GLY A 33 -10.36 8.93 7.39
C GLY A 33 -9.93 9.24 5.95
N VAL A 34 -9.82 8.20 5.12
CA VAL A 34 -9.47 8.30 3.71
C VAL A 34 -10.58 7.64 2.91
N ASP A 35 -11.17 8.38 1.97
CA ASP A 35 -12.20 7.83 1.09
C ASP A 35 -11.59 6.89 0.05
N PRO A 36 -12.22 5.73 -0.20
CA PRO A 36 -11.76 4.83 -1.25
C PRO A 36 -12.15 5.36 -2.64
N ASP A 37 -11.27 5.16 -3.62
CA ASP A 37 -11.59 5.44 -5.03
C ASP A 37 -12.71 4.52 -5.55
N ILE A 38 -12.73 3.27 -5.07
CA ILE A 38 -13.72 2.25 -5.41
C ILE A 38 -14.28 1.67 -4.11
N VAL A 39 -15.56 1.96 -3.84
CA VAL A 39 -16.25 1.45 -2.65
C VAL A 39 -16.58 -0.03 -2.86
N VAL A 40 -16.04 -0.88 -1.98
CA VAL A 40 -16.33 -2.33 -1.96
C VAL A 40 -16.51 -2.78 -0.51
N ASP A 41 -17.71 -3.28 -0.20
CA ASP A 41 -18.05 -3.76 1.14
C ASP A 41 -17.74 -5.25 1.32
N ASN A 42 -17.02 -5.57 2.39
CA ASN A 42 -16.84 -6.93 2.86
C ASN A 42 -17.98 -7.31 3.83
N LEU A 43 -19.07 -7.83 3.27
CA LEU A 43 -20.28 -8.17 4.04
C LEU A 43 -19.98 -9.23 5.12
N PRO A 44 -20.39 -9.02 6.40
CA PRO A 44 -19.95 -9.85 7.54
C PRO A 44 -20.18 -11.35 7.36
N HIS A 45 -21.34 -11.77 6.85
CA HIS A 45 -21.65 -13.19 6.64
C HIS A 45 -20.82 -13.83 5.52
N ALA A 46 -20.50 -13.08 4.46
CA ALA A 46 -19.67 -13.58 3.37
C ALA A 46 -18.21 -13.69 3.82
N THR A 47 -17.70 -12.67 4.52
CA THR A 47 -16.36 -12.65 5.10
C THR A 47 -16.19 -13.73 6.16
N PHE A 48 -17.19 -13.96 7.01
CA PHE A 48 -17.19 -15.08 7.95
C PHE A 48 -17.08 -16.44 7.25
N LYS A 49 -17.63 -16.58 6.04
CA LYS A 49 -17.50 -17.78 5.20
C LYS A 49 -16.20 -17.82 4.38
N GLY A 50 -15.26 -16.92 4.64
CA GLY A 50 -13.95 -16.87 3.97
C GLY A 50 -13.94 -16.18 2.61
N LYS A 51 -15.00 -15.45 2.23
CA LYS A 51 -15.02 -14.65 1.00
C LYS A 51 -14.45 -13.25 1.25
N ASP A 52 -13.67 -12.73 0.30
CA ASP A 52 -13.15 -11.37 0.34
C ASP A 52 -13.55 -10.62 -0.93
N ALA A 53 -14.58 -9.79 -0.85
CA ALA A 53 -15.07 -9.01 -1.98
C ALA A 53 -14.07 -7.93 -2.41
N GLN A 54 -13.30 -7.37 -1.47
CA GLN A 54 -12.30 -6.34 -1.76
C GLN A 54 -11.13 -6.92 -2.54
N LEU A 55 -10.63 -8.09 -2.14
CA LEU A 55 -9.55 -8.78 -2.87
C LEU A 55 -9.99 -9.17 -4.29
N GLU A 56 -11.18 -9.74 -4.44
CA GLU A 56 -11.70 -10.13 -5.77
C GLU A 56 -11.90 -8.92 -6.67
N ALA A 57 -12.44 -7.82 -6.14
CA ALA A 57 -12.60 -6.56 -6.89
C ALA A 57 -11.24 -5.97 -7.31
N ALA A 58 -10.24 -5.97 -6.42
CA ALA A 58 -8.89 -5.49 -6.73
C ALA A 58 -8.23 -6.32 -7.85
N ILE A 59 -8.36 -7.66 -7.79
CA ILE A 59 -7.82 -8.55 -8.84
C ILE A 59 -8.51 -8.29 -10.18
N ALA A 60 -9.84 -8.18 -10.18
CA ALA A 60 -10.59 -7.91 -11.39
C ALA A 60 -10.20 -6.56 -12.03
N PHE A 61 -10.12 -5.51 -11.21
CA PHE A 61 -9.71 -4.17 -11.63
C PHE A 61 -8.28 -4.19 -12.22
N LEU A 62 -7.31 -4.76 -11.51
CA LEU A 62 -5.92 -4.81 -11.98
C LEU A 62 -5.78 -5.60 -13.29
N LYS A 63 -6.50 -6.72 -13.43
CA LYS A 63 -6.52 -7.48 -14.70
C LYS A 63 -7.13 -6.69 -15.86
N GLU A 64 -8.06 -5.79 -15.59
CA GLU A 64 -8.61 -4.89 -16.60
C GLU A 64 -7.63 -3.79 -16.99
N GLU A 65 -7.01 -3.15 -16.00
CA GLU A 65 -6.02 -2.08 -16.23
C GLU A 65 -4.80 -2.58 -16.97
N ILE A 66 -4.27 -3.77 -16.66
CA ILE A 66 -3.15 -4.37 -17.42
C ILE A 66 -3.52 -4.62 -18.88
N ARG A 67 -4.78 -4.98 -19.17
CA ARG A 67 -5.24 -5.18 -20.56
C ARG A 67 -5.38 -3.87 -21.32
N LYS A 68 -5.82 -2.80 -20.64
CA LYS A 68 -5.95 -1.45 -21.23
C LYS A 68 -4.60 -0.76 -21.40
N HIS A 69 -3.68 -1.00 -20.48
CA HIS A 69 -2.39 -0.35 -20.37
C HIS A 69 -1.29 -1.42 -20.24
N PRO A 70 -1.00 -2.18 -21.32
CA PRO A 70 0.05 -3.19 -21.29
C PRO A 70 1.39 -2.51 -21.03
N VAL A 71 2.10 -3.00 -20.00
CA VAL A 71 3.46 -2.57 -19.70
C VAL A 71 4.43 -3.46 -20.48
N ASP A 72 5.35 -2.86 -21.22
CA ASP A 72 6.40 -3.61 -21.91
C ASP A 72 7.40 -4.17 -20.88
N VAL A 73 7.61 -5.48 -20.92
CA VAL A 73 8.59 -6.14 -20.05
C VAL A 73 9.86 -6.32 -20.87
N PRO A 74 10.94 -5.57 -20.58
CA PRO A 74 12.16 -5.66 -21.37
C PRO A 74 12.74 -7.07 -21.27
N GLU A 75 13.18 -7.62 -22.40
CA GLU A 75 13.88 -8.90 -22.39
C GLU A 75 15.16 -8.81 -21.57
N PRO A 76 15.50 -9.84 -20.77
CA PRO A 76 16.77 -9.86 -20.06
C PRO A 76 17.92 -9.82 -21.07
N PRO A 77 19.03 -9.12 -20.76
CA PRO A 77 20.17 -9.09 -21.66
C PRO A 77 20.74 -10.51 -21.87
N PRO A 78 21.36 -10.80 -23.02
CA PRO A 78 22.06 -12.06 -23.22
C PRO A 78 23.14 -12.25 -22.15
N TYR A 79 23.38 -13.51 -21.76
CA TYR A 79 24.44 -13.83 -20.82
C TYR A 79 25.80 -13.33 -21.33
N PRO A 80 26.69 -12.84 -20.45
CA PRO A 80 28.01 -12.38 -20.86
C PRO A 80 28.82 -13.55 -21.43
N ASP A 81 29.40 -13.35 -22.62
CA ASP A 81 30.39 -14.28 -23.17
C ASP A 81 31.70 -14.12 -22.39
N LYS A 82 32.11 -15.20 -21.71
CA LYS A 82 33.36 -15.29 -20.93
C LYS A 82 34.37 -16.22 -21.60
N SER A 83 34.16 -16.57 -22.87
CA SER A 83 35.12 -17.38 -23.61
C SER A 83 36.45 -16.63 -23.77
N PHE A 84 37.55 -17.35 -23.54
CA PHE A 84 38.91 -16.83 -23.72
C PHE A 84 39.35 -17.16 -25.15
N ASP A 85 39.70 -16.15 -25.94
CA ASP A 85 40.26 -16.37 -27.29
C ASP A 85 41.76 -16.71 -27.18
N TYR A 86 42.09 -17.99 -27.33
CA TYR A 86 43.49 -18.42 -27.40
C TYR A 86 44.03 -18.16 -28.80
N LYS A 87 44.88 -17.13 -28.96
CA LYS A 87 45.67 -16.96 -30.18
C LYS A 87 46.53 -18.22 -30.40
N LYS A 88 46.19 -19.01 -31.43
CA LYS A 88 47.08 -20.09 -31.92
C LYS A 88 48.40 -19.48 -32.40
N LYS A 89 49.51 -20.01 -31.90
CA LYS A 89 50.87 -19.72 -32.38
C LYS A 89 51.06 -20.20 -33.80
#